data_AF-A0A538MWX8-F1
#
_entry.id   AF-A0A538MWX8-F1
#
_cell.length_a   1.000
_cell.length_b   1.000
_cell.length_c   1.000
_cell.angle_alpha   90.00
_cell.angle_beta   90.00
_cell.angle_gamma   90.00
#
_symmetry.space_group_name_H-M   'P 1'
#
loop_
_entity.id
_entity.type
_entity.pdbx_description
1 polymer ?
#
loop_
_entity_poly.entity_id
_entity_poly.type
_entity_poly.pdbx_seq_one_letter_code
_entity_poly.pdbx_strand_id
1 'polypeptide(L)'
;MSGNQSSSDGTPGWLSDYQPIEVDVSTLERFAKALQDEVDLNLKPHMAGIFDGLDPATSPFGHKRDFLELQDAWYTYGTRKAQTMNVVQHFADATTQLAEAARILAANYRTSDRLAATRLSDVQGALSQAEHPEGSA
;
A
#
# COMPACT_ATOMS: atom_id res chain seq x y z
N MET A 1 -51.32 -9.18 33.38
CA MET A 1 -51.13 -9.50 31.95
C MET A 1 -49.90 -8.72 31.52
N SER A 2 -48.71 -9.28 31.75
CA SER A 2 -47.92 -10.01 30.74
C SER A 2 -47.71 -9.16 29.49
N GLY A 3 -46.56 -8.49 29.38
CA GLY A 3 -45.45 -8.91 28.51
C GLY A 3 -45.48 -8.06 27.24
N ASN A 4 -44.42 -7.39 26.80
CA ASN A 4 -43.18 -8.01 26.34
C ASN A 4 -42.16 -6.88 26.13
N GLN A 5 -41.06 -6.87 26.89
CA GLN A 5 -39.89 -6.08 26.53
C GLN A 5 -39.19 -6.86 25.40
N SER A 6 -39.42 -6.46 24.16
CA SER A 6 -38.62 -6.93 23.04
C SER A 6 -37.26 -6.24 23.11
N SER A 7 -36.31 -6.88 23.78
CA SER A 7 -34.89 -6.54 23.69
C SER A 7 -34.43 -6.85 22.26
N SER A 8 -34.56 -5.89 21.33
CA SER A 8 -33.90 -6.00 20.04
C SER A 8 -32.40 -5.84 20.27
N ASP A 9 -31.70 -6.96 20.31
CA ASP A 9 -30.26 -7.06 20.05
C ASP A 9 -30.03 -6.60 18.61
N GLY A 10 -30.10 -5.28 18.40
CA GLY A 10 -30.02 -4.65 17.09
C GLY A 10 -28.56 -4.59 16.69
N THR A 11 -28.11 -5.57 15.91
CA THR A 11 -26.87 -5.43 15.15
C THR A 11 -26.95 -4.09 14.39
N PRO A 12 -25.97 -3.18 14.55
CA PRO A 12 -26.06 -1.85 13.97
C PRO A 12 -26.30 -1.92 12.46
N GLY A 13 -27.14 -1.04 11.92
CA GLY A 13 -27.53 -1.06 10.50
C GLY A 13 -26.35 -0.98 9.51
N TRP A 14 -25.18 -0.53 9.95
CA TRP A 14 -23.94 -0.49 9.16
C TRP A 14 -23.21 -1.84 9.08
N LEU A 15 -23.55 -2.81 9.94
CA LEU A 15 -23.08 -4.20 9.87
C LEU A 15 -23.98 -5.09 9.00
N SER A 16 -25.20 -4.64 8.67
CA SER A 16 -26.19 -5.44 7.92
C SER A 16 -25.68 -5.92 6.57
N ASP A 17 -24.83 -5.10 5.93
CA ASP A 17 -24.25 -5.36 4.61
C ASP A 17 -22.75 -5.70 4.70
N TYR A 18 -22.22 -5.91 5.90
CA TYR A 18 -20.82 -6.22 6.10
C TYR A 18 -20.50 -7.61 5.52
N GLN A 19 -19.77 -7.62 4.41
CA GLN A 19 -19.17 -8.83 3.87
C GLN A 19 -17.81 -9.05 4.54
N PRO A 20 -17.54 -10.25 5.09
CA PRO A 20 -16.22 -10.58 5.60
C PRO A 20 -15.17 -10.42 4.50
N ILE A 21 -14.21 -9.51 4.71
CA ILE A 21 -13.07 -9.37 3.81
C ILE A 21 -12.01 -10.34 4.30
N GLU A 22 -11.90 -11.49 3.63
CA GLU A 22 -10.81 -12.44 3.85
C GLU A 22 -9.58 -11.96 3.08
N VAL A 23 -8.53 -11.57 3.82
CA VAL A 23 -7.30 -11.06 3.22
C VAL A 23 -6.17 -12.05 3.45
N ASP A 24 -5.61 -12.55 2.35
CA ASP A 24 -4.36 -13.29 2.42
C ASP A 24 -3.19 -12.34 2.68
N VAL A 25 -2.84 -12.22 3.97
CA VAL A 25 -1.72 -11.41 4.47
C VAL A 25 -0.40 -11.79 3.79
N SER A 26 -0.18 -13.08 3.49
CA SER A 26 1.05 -13.54 2.84
C SER A 26 1.16 -13.03 1.40
N THR A 27 0.03 -12.89 0.71
CA THR A 27 -0.04 -12.30 -0.63
C THR A 27 0.22 -10.81 -0.59
N LEU A 28 -0.32 -10.07 0.39
CA LEU A 28 -0.01 -8.64 0.57
C LEU A 28 1.46 -8.39 0.85
N GLU A 29 2.10 -9.23 1.67
CA GLU A 29 3.53 -9.09 1.98
C GLU A 29 4.42 -9.39 0.78
N ARG A 30 4.09 -10.44 0.00
CA ARG A 30 4.78 -10.72 -1.26
C ARG A 30 4.60 -9.60 -2.27
N PHE A 31 3.40 -9.02 -2.36
CA PHE A 31 3.13 -7.88 -3.23
C PHE A 31 3.94 -6.65 -2.82
N ALA A 32 3.94 -6.29 -1.54
CA ALA A 32 4.74 -5.19 -1.01
C ALA A 32 6.24 -5.38 -1.28
N LYS A 33 6.74 -6.62 -1.10
CA LYS A 33 8.13 -6.95 -1.42
C LYS A 33 8.42 -6.81 -2.92
N ALA A 34 7.55 -7.34 -3.78
CA ALA A 34 7.74 -7.26 -5.23
C ALA A 34 7.81 -5.81 -5.73
N LEU A 35 6.93 -4.93 -5.22
CA LEU A 35 6.98 -3.50 -5.55
C LEU A 35 8.27 -2.82 -5.07
N GLN A 36 8.73 -3.15 -3.88
CA GLN A 36 9.98 -2.61 -3.35
C GLN A 36 11.19 -3.10 -4.16
N ASP A 37 11.23 -4.38 -4.50
CA ASP A 37 12.28 -4.99 -5.29
C ASP A 37 12.30 -4.39 -6.71
N GLU A 38 11.15 -4.09 -7.32
CA GLU A 38 11.08 -3.39 -8.61
C GLU A 38 11.76 -2.01 -8.55
N VAL A 39 11.55 -1.26 -7.47
CA VAL A 39 12.21 0.05 -7.32
C VAL A 39 13.70 -0.12 -7.04
N ASP A 40 14.07 -0.96 -6.08
CA ASP A 40 15.44 -1.02 -5.55
C ASP A 40 16.40 -1.83 -6.42
N LEU A 41 15.91 -2.90 -7.04
CA LEU A 41 16.74 -3.84 -7.80
C LEU A 41 16.66 -3.60 -9.32
N ASN A 42 15.57 -2.99 -9.81
CA ASN A 42 15.41 -2.72 -11.24
C ASN A 42 15.51 -1.22 -11.55
N LEU A 43 14.59 -0.39 -11.05
CA LEU A 43 14.49 1.00 -11.49
C LEU A 43 15.68 1.86 -11.04
N LYS A 44 15.98 1.92 -9.73
CA LYS A 44 17.03 2.79 -9.17
C LYS A 44 18.41 2.56 -9.80
N PRO A 45 18.88 1.31 -10.00
CA PRO A 45 20.15 1.04 -10.67
C PRO A 45 20.25 1.61 -12.09
N HIS A 46 19.12 1.75 -12.79
CA HIS A 46 19.06 2.23 -14.17
C HIS A 46 18.74 3.72 -14.31
N MET A 47 18.26 4.38 -13.24
CA MET A 47 17.90 5.81 -13.27
C MET A 47 19.05 6.71 -13.71
N ALA A 48 20.28 6.45 -13.25
CA ALA A 48 21.44 7.25 -13.63
C ALA A 48 21.67 7.20 -15.15
N GLY A 49 21.61 6.00 -15.76
CA GLY A 49 21.75 5.85 -17.21
C GLY A 49 20.63 6.51 -18.02
N ILE A 50 19.40 6.50 -17.50
CA ILE A 50 18.27 7.23 -18.11
C ILE A 50 18.55 8.73 -18.08
N PHE A 51 19.01 9.26 -16.95
CA PHE A 51 19.28 10.68 -16.77
C PHE A 51 20.48 11.14 -17.60
N ASP A 52 21.55 10.34 -17.67
CA ASP A 52 22.71 10.61 -18.52
C ASP A 52 22.33 10.61 -20.01
N GLY A 53 21.45 9.70 -20.42
CA GLY A 53 20.92 9.68 -21.80
C GLY A 53 20.06 10.90 -22.15
N LEU A 54 19.35 11.45 -21.16
CA LEU A 54 18.54 12.67 -21.30
C LEU A 54 19.37 13.96 -21.22
N ASP A 55 20.56 13.90 -20.64
CA ASP A 55 21.46 15.05 -20.49
C ASP A 55 22.92 14.67 -20.72
N PRO A 56 23.34 14.46 -21.97
CA PRO A 56 24.68 13.92 -22.29
C PRO A 56 25.84 14.91 -22.02
N ALA A 57 25.70 15.85 -21.08
CA ALA A 57 26.62 16.94 -20.70
C ALA A 57 27.05 17.89 -21.85
N THR A 58 26.70 17.53 -23.08
CA THR A 58 26.97 18.26 -24.31
C THR A 58 25.65 18.92 -24.71
N SER A 59 25.64 20.25 -24.86
CA SER A 59 24.42 20.96 -25.30
C SER A 59 23.95 20.36 -26.63
N PRO A 60 22.71 19.85 -26.73
CA PRO A 60 22.22 19.23 -27.97
C PRO A 60 22.16 20.22 -29.13
N PHE A 61 22.23 21.51 -28.83
CA PHE A 61 22.16 22.61 -29.77
C PHE A 61 23.39 23.51 -29.62
N GLY A 62 23.95 23.98 -30.75
CA GLY A 62 25.02 24.98 -30.81
C GLY A 62 24.58 26.38 -30.36
N HIS A 63 25.42 27.40 -30.58
CA HIS A 63 25.18 28.76 -30.08
C HIS A 63 23.76 29.28 -30.39
N LYS A 64 23.09 29.74 -29.32
CA LYS A 64 21.66 30.08 -29.27
C LYS A 64 21.29 31.44 -29.88
N ARG A 65 22.28 32.27 -30.16
CA ARG A 65 22.05 33.65 -30.58
C ARG A 65 21.69 33.64 -32.06
N ASP A 66 20.67 34.42 -32.40
CA ASP A 66 20.30 34.81 -33.77
C ASP A 66 19.43 33.83 -34.57
N PHE A 67 18.91 32.74 -33.96
CA PHE A 67 17.93 31.86 -34.62
C PHE A 67 16.80 31.43 -33.66
N LEU A 68 15.60 31.98 -33.89
CA LEU A 68 14.45 31.88 -32.98
C LEU A 68 13.97 30.43 -32.80
N GLU A 69 13.92 29.66 -33.88
CA GLU A 69 13.48 28.27 -33.90
C GLU A 69 14.42 27.38 -33.07
N LEU A 70 15.72 27.65 -33.08
CA LEU A 70 16.69 26.92 -32.24
C LEU A 70 16.57 27.30 -30.77
N GLN A 71 16.22 28.55 -30.47
CA GLN A 71 15.93 28.98 -29.10
C GLN A 71 14.67 28.29 -28.55
N ASP A 72 13.60 28.22 -29.36
CA ASP A 72 12.37 27.53 -29.01
C ASP A 72 12.58 26.01 -28.84
N ALA A 73 13.32 25.38 -29.77
CA ALA A 73 13.70 23.97 -29.66
C ALA A 73 14.52 23.68 -28.40
N TRP A 74 15.44 24.58 -28.03
CA TRP A 74 16.25 24.44 -26.80
C TRP A 74 15.38 24.53 -25.54
N TYR A 75 14.46 25.49 -25.47
CA TYR A 75 13.55 25.61 -24.33
C TYR A 75 12.63 24.39 -24.22
N THR A 76 12.01 24.00 -25.34
CA THR A 76 11.16 22.82 -25.43
C THR A 76 11.91 21.56 -24.99
N TYR A 77 13.15 21.36 -25.45
CA TYR A 77 13.99 20.26 -25.01
C TYR A 77 14.19 20.25 -23.49
N GLY A 78 14.58 21.40 -22.91
CA GLY A 78 14.77 21.54 -21.47
C GLY A 78 13.50 21.21 -20.67
N THR A 79 12.35 21.71 -21.11
CA THR A 79 11.05 21.43 -20.50
C THR A 79 10.69 19.94 -20.59
N ARG A 80 10.87 19.32 -21.75
CA ARG A 80 10.57 17.88 -21.94
C ARG A 80 11.51 17.01 -21.12
N LYS A 81 12.81 17.34 -21.08
CA LYS A 81 13.80 16.68 -20.23
C LYS A 81 13.36 16.68 -18.76
N ALA A 82 13.03 17.85 -18.21
CA ALA A 82 12.57 17.97 -16.83
C ALA A 82 11.27 17.18 -16.56
N GLN A 83 10.31 17.23 -17.50
CA GLN A 83 9.08 16.45 -17.41
C GLN A 83 9.37 14.94 -17.36
N THR A 84 10.23 14.43 -18.23
CA THR A 84 10.61 13.02 -18.25
C THR A 84 11.29 12.60 -16.95
N MET A 85 12.23 13.39 -16.44
CA MET A 85 12.89 13.12 -15.16
C MET A 85 11.89 13.04 -14.00
N ASN A 86 10.92 13.97 -13.95
CA ASN A 86 9.87 13.96 -12.93
C ASN A 86 8.97 12.73 -13.03
N VAL A 87 8.62 12.27 -14.23
CA VAL A 87 7.80 11.06 -14.41
C VAL A 87 8.49 9.82 -13.84
N VAL A 88 9.78 9.65 -14.12
CA VAL A 88 10.57 8.52 -13.61
C VAL A 88 10.65 8.56 -12.08
N GLN A 89 10.90 9.74 -11.51
CA GLN A 89 10.96 9.92 -10.07
C GLN A 89 9.60 9.64 -9.41
N HIS A 90 8.51 10.19 -9.94
CA HIS A 90 7.16 9.97 -9.40
C HIS A 90 6.75 8.50 -9.47
N PHE A 91 7.15 7.77 -10.51
CA PHE A 91 6.90 6.34 -10.60
C PHE A 91 7.62 5.57 -9.48
N ALA A 92 8.89 5.89 -9.21
CA ALA A 92 9.65 5.29 -8.10
C ALA A 92 8.99 5.58 -6.74
N ASP A 93 8.60 6.84 -6.52
CA ASP A 93 8.00 7.30 -5.27
C ASP A 93 6.62 6.65 -5.04
N ALA A 94 5.76 6.64 -6.07
CA ALA A 94 4.43 6.05 -5.99
C ALA A 94 4.49 4.54 -5.75
N THR A 95 5.43 3.84 -6.40
CA THR A 95 5.63 2.39 -6.21
C THR A 95 6.11 2.08 -4.79
N THR A 96 7.02 2.90 -4.25
CA THR A 96 7.49 2.78 -2.86
C THR A 96 6.35 3.04 -1.87
N GLN A 97 5.54 4.08 -2.10
CA GLN A 97 4.38 4.39 -1.26
C GLN A 97 3.32 3.27 -1.28
N LEU A 98 3.09 2.66 -2.45
CA LEU A 98 2.17 1.54 -2.58
C LEU A 98 2.69 0.29 -1.85
N ALA A 99 3.99 0.03 -1.94
CA ALA A 99 4.64 -1.05 -1.17
C ALA A 99 4.42 -0.83 0.34
N GLU A 100 4.61 0.40 0.83
CA GLU A 100 4.43 0.73 2.24
C GLU A 100 2.97 0.61 2.69
N ALA A 101 2.03 1.11 1.88
CA ALA A 101 0.60 0.96 2.15
C ALA A 101 0.20 -0.53 2.27
N ALA A 102 0.73 -1.40 1.39
CA ALA A 102 0.50 -2.84 1.46
C ALA A 102 1.08 -3.48 2.73
N ARG A 103 2.27 -3.05 3.20
CA ARG A 103 2.83 -3.50 4.49
C ARG A 103 1.98 -3.08 5.68
N ILE A 104 1.54 -1.82 5.71
CA ILE A 104 0.66 -1.29 6.75
C ILE A 104 -0.64 -2.11 6.80
N LEU A 105 -1.23 -2.40 5.63
CA LEU A 105 -2.44 -3.21 5.54
C LEU A 105 -2.22 -4.63 6.08
N ALA A 106 -1.13 -5.30 5.66
CA ALA A 106 -0.77 -6.63 6.15
C ALA A 106 -0.57 -6.66 7.69
N ALA A 107 0.08 -5.65 8.26
CA ALA A 107 0.31 -5.54 9.70
C ALA A 107 -1.01 -5.34 10.47
N ASN A 108 -1.93 -4.54 9.93
CA ASN A 108 -3.24 -4.31 10.53
C ASN A 108 -4.08 -5.59 10.56
N TYR A 109 -4.12 -6.35 9.45
CA TYR A 109 -4.84 -7.63 9.39
C TYR A 109 -4.27 -8.66 10.36
N ARG A 110 -2.94 -8.84 10.38
CA ARG A 110 -2.28 -9.73 11.35
C ARG A 110 -2.63 -9.40 12.80
N THR A 111 -2.72 -8.11 13.12
CA THR A 111 -3.08 -7.67 14.47
C THR A 111 -4.53 -8.02 14.82
N SER A 112 -5.46 -7.80 13.88
CA SER A 112 -6.87 -8.19 14.02
C SER A 112 -7.05 -9.70 14.16
N ASP A 113 -6.39 -10.50 13.32
CA ASP A 113 -6.45 -11.96 13.36
C ASP A 113 -5.93 -12.50 14.69
N ARG A 114 -4.82 -11.94 15.18
CA ARG A 114 -4.26 -12.32 16.49
C ARG A 114 -5.23 -11.99 17.63
N LEU A 115 -5.88 -10.82 17.59
CA LEU A 115 -6.86 -10.44 18.61
C LEU A 115 -8.08 -11.36 18.59
N ALA A 116 -8.58 -11.72 17.40
CA ALA A 116 -9.69 -12.66 17.24
C ALA A 116 -9.33 -14.05 17.78
N ALA A 117 -8.12 -14.55 17.47
CA ALA A 117 -7.62 -15.83 17.97
C ALA A 117 -7.49 -15.84 19.51
N THR A 118 -7.00 -14.76 20.13
CA THR A 118 -6.94 -14.63 21.59
C THR A 118 -8.33 -14.68 22.21
N ARG A 119 -9.29 -13.90 21.69
CA ARG A 119 -10.67 -13.91 22.19
C ARG A 119 -11.35 -15.27 22.05
N LEU A 120 -11.11 -15.97 20.93
CA LEU A 120 -11.62 -17.32 20.73
C LEU A 120 -11.04 -18.29 21.77
N SER A 121 -9.74 -18.21 22.04
CA SER A 121 -9.08 -19.00 23.08
C SER A 121 -9.67 -18.70 24.47
N ASP A 122 -9.93 -17.43 24.78
CA ASP A 122 -10.55 -17.04 26.05
C ASP A 122 -11.96 -17.62 26.21
N VAL A 123 -12.77 -17.56 25.15
CA VAL A 123 -14.13 -18.14 25.13
C VAL A 123 -14.10 -19.65 25.23
N GLN A 124 -13.22 -20.33 24.49
CA GLN A 124 -13.04 -21.78 24.56
C GLN A 124 -12.58 -22.21 25.96
N GLY A 125 -11.69 -21.46 26.59
CA GLY A 125 -11.26 -21.68 27.97
C GLY A 125 -12.41 -21.52 28.96
N ALA A 126 -13.19 -20.44 28.84
CA ALA A 126 -14.36 -20.20 29.68
C ALA A 126 -15.45 -21.28 29.51
N LEU A 127 -15.68 -21.74 28.27
CA LEU A 127 -16.62 -22.82 27.99
C LEU A 127 -16.15 -24.14 28.59
N SER A 128 -14.87 -24.50 28.42
CA SER A 128 -14.30 -25.72 28.98
C SER A 128 -14.36 -25.73 30.52
N GLN A 129 -14.16 -24.57 31.15
CA GLN A 129 -14.30 -24.41 32.60
C GLN A 129 -15.76 -24.55 33.07
N ALA A 130 -16.73 -24.16 32.24
CA ALA A 130 -18.16 -24.32 32.54
C ALA A 130 -18.66 -25.75 32.31
N GLU A 131 -18.04 -26.51 31.41
CA GLU A 131 -18.33 -27.93 31.15
C GLU A 131 -17.70 -28.87 32.19
N HIS A 132 -16.62 -28.42 32.83
CA HIS A 132 -16.04 -29.02 34.02
C HIS A 132 -16.23 -28.09 35.24
N PRO A 133 -17.47 -27.84 35.69
CA PRO A 133 -17.64 -27.22 36.99
C PRO A 133 -17.03 -28.21 37.98
N GLU A 134 -16.07 -27.76 38.76
CA GLU A 134 -15.44 -28.63 39.75
C GLU A 134 -16.51 -29.38 40.53
N GLY A 135 -16.28 -30.70 40.62
CA GLY A 135 -17.13 -31.60 41.33
C GLY A 135 -17.43 -31.09 42.73
N SER A 136 -18.70 -31.23 43.08
CA SER A 136 -19.17 -31.55 44.41
C SER A 136 -18.09 -32.16 45.32
N ALA A 137 -17.65 -31.41 46.32
CA ALA A 137 -17.35 -31.87 47.68
C ALA A 137 -17.25 -30.67 48.62
#